data_AF-A0A537MY31-F1
#
_entry.id   AF-A0A537MY31-F1
#
_cell.length_a   1.000
_cell.length_b   1.000
_cell.length_c   1.000
_cell.angle_alpha   90.00
_cell.angle_beta   90.00
_cell.angle_gamma   90.00
#
_symmetry.space_group_name_H-M   'P 1'
#
loop_
_entity.id
_entity.type
_entity.pdbx_description
1 polymer ?
#
loop_
_entity_poly.entity_id
_entity_poly.type
_entity_poly.pdbx_seq_one_letter_code
_entity_poly.pdbx_strand_id
1 'polypeptide(L)'
;NMAVEEFLALDPREHEKILAIKAIQYDIVCNGVELSSGAIRNHRPEVMKKAFAIAGYPEEALETKFGGMLRALSLGAPPHGGIAPGIDRIVMLLAGEENLREVVLFPMNQRAQDLMMGAPSEVSPRQLRELHIRLDPPEKAGV
;
A
#
# COMPACT_ATOMS: atom_id res chain seq x y z
N ASN A 1 17.58 -4.79 10.32
CA ASN A 1 18.84 -5.43 10.82
C ASN A 1 19.08 -5.24 12.32
N MET A 2 18.20 -4.55 13.06
CA MET A 2 18.24 -4.46 14.52
C MET A 2 17.73 -5.77 15.15
N ALA A 3 18.28 -6.16 16.30
CA ALA A 3 17.73 -7.29 17.07
C ALA A 3 16.33 -6.96 17.60
N VAL A 4 15.47 -7.97 17.78
CA VAL A 4 14.09 -7.71 18.20
C VAL A 4 14.04 -7.12 19.61
N GLU A 5 14.91 -7.60 20.49
CA GLU A 5 15.02 -7.15 21.88
C GLU A 5 15.43 -5.68 21.94
N GLU A 6 16.36 -5.27 21.07
CA GLU A 6 16.78 -3.88 20.93
C GLU A 6 15.65 -3.00 20.39
N PHE A 7 14.91 -3.47 19.39
CA PHE A 7 13.77 -2.74 18.83
C PHE A 7 12.66 -2.52 19.87
N LEU A 8 12.33 -3.56 20.65
CA LEU A 8 11.33 -3.47 21.70
C LEU A 8 11.75 -2.51 22.83
N ALA A 9 13.06 -2.39 23.08
CA ALA A 9 13.64 -1.50 24.09
C ALA A 9 13.76 -0.02 23.65
N LEU A 10 13.46 0.33 22.40
CA LEU A 10 13.58 1.72 21.91
C LEU A 10 12.76 2.71 22.74
N ASP A 11 13.39 3.81 23.17
CA ASP A 11 12.67 4.92 23.79
C ASP A 11 12.15 5.86 22.69
N PRO A 12 10.84 6.23 22.69
CA PRO A 12 10.29 7.19 21.73
C PRO A 12 11.02 8.55 21.67
N ARG A 13 11.79 8.89 22.71
CA ARG A 13 12.60 10.12 22.78
C ARG A 13 13.93 10.01 22.02
N GLU A 14 14.40 8.81 21.69
CA GLU A 14 15.64 8.57 20.95
C GLU A 14 15.42 8.75 19.43
N HIS A 15 15.05 9.95 19.00
CA HIS A 15 14.61 10.22 17.62
C HIS A 15 15.66 9.83 16.56
N GLU A 16 16.91 10.22 16.75
CA GLU A 16 18.03 9.89 15.84
C GLU A 16 18.22 8.37 15.69
N LYS A 17 18.07 7.62 16.79
CA LYS A 17 18.20 6.16 16.79
C LYS A 17 17.06 5.50 16.01
N ILE A 18 15.84 6.01 16.18
CA ILE A 18 14.66 5.53 15.44
C ILE A 18 14.82 5.79 13.94
N LEU A 19 15.26 7.00 13.56
CA LEU A 19 15.47 7.36 12.16
C LEU A 19 16.63 6.59 11.49
N ALA A 20 17.61 6.14 12.27
CA ALA A 20 18.71 5.32 11.78
C ALA A 20 18.32 3.85 11.50
N ILE A 21 17.11 3.41 11.86
CA ILE A 21 16.67 2.02 11.65
C ILE A 21 16.58 1.72 10.16
N LYS A 22 17.31 0.68 9.73
CA LYS A 22 17.22 0.14 8.37
C LYS A 22 16.20 -1.00 8.29
N ALA A 23 15.23 -0.84 7.41
CA ALA A 23 14.28 -1.88 7.03
C ALA A 23 14.97 -3.01 6.23
N ILE A 24 14.43 -4.22 6.33
CA ILE A 24 14.85 -5.36 5.49
C ILE A 24 13.97 -5.35 4.24
N GLN A 25 14.22 -4.36 3.39
CA GLN A 25 13.51 -4.10 2.14
C GLN A 25 14.49 -4.07 0.96
N TYR A 26 13.97 -4.34 -0.23
CA TYR A 26 14.77 -4.45 -1.44
C TYR A 26 13.94 -4.07 -2.65
N ASP A 27 14.58 -3.37 -3.59
CA ASP A 27 13.99 -2.97 -4.87
C ASP A 27 14.84 -3.54 -6.01
N ILE A 28 14.17 -3.87 -7.12
CA ILE A 28 14.81 -4.18 -8.39
C ILE A 28 14.64 -2.96 -9.29
N VAL A 29 15.75 -2.34 -9.65
CA VAL A 29 15.79 -1.16 -10.53
C VAL A 29 16.54 -1.52 -11.81
N CYS A 30 15.95 -1.17 -12.96
CA CYS A 30 16.55 -1.36 -14.28
C CYS A 30 16.40 -0.07 -15.08
N ASN A 31 17.50 0.43 -15.66
CA ASN A 31 17.50 1.64 -16.49
C ASN A 31 16.82 2.86 -15.81
N GLY A 32 16.98 3.00 -14.49
CA GLY A 32 16.37 4.09 -13.72
C GLY A 32 14.89 3.90 -13.38
N VAL A 33 14.29 2.77 -13.75
CA VAL A 33 12.89 2.43 -13.46
C VAL A 33 12.82 1.34 -12.39
N GLU A 34 12.01 1.56 -11.36
CA GLU A 34 11.67 0.55 -10.36
C GLU A 34 10.76 -0.52 -10.99
N LEU A 35 11.30 -1.74 -11.13
CA LEU A 35 10.58 -2.91 -11.65
C LEU A 35 9.78 -3.61 -10.56
N SER A 36 10.30 -3.60 -9.34
CA SER A 36 9.72 -4.37 -8.25
C SER A 36 10.24 -3.90 -6.89
N SER A 37 9.41 -4.03 -5.87
CA SER A 37 9.78 -3.80 -4.48
C SER A 37 9.30 -4.95 -3.58
N GLY A 38 10.03 -5.20 -2.51
CA GLY A 38 9.76 -6.28 -1.57
C GLY A 38 10.38 -6.04 -0.20
N ALA A 39 9.96 -6.88 0.76
CA ALA A 39 10.49 -6.83 2.12
C ALA A 39 10.28 -8.15 2.85
N ILE A 40 11.13 -8.38 3.85
CA ILE A 40 10.87 -9.35 4.91
C ILE A 40 9.86 -8.73 5.87
N ARG A 41 8.80 -9.47 6.17
CA ARG A 41 7.66 -8.99 6.94
C ARG A 41 7.81 -9.34 8.42
N ASN A 42 7.25 -8.48 9.25
CA ASN A 42 7.10 -8.77 10.66
C ASN A 42 6.12 -9.93 10.85
N HIS A 43 6.50 -10.90 11.68
CA HIS A 43 5.64 -12.02 12.09
C HIS A 43 5.35 -12.02 13.60
N ARG A 44 5.81 -10.99 14.33
CA ARG A 44 5.77 -10.91 15.79
C ARG A 44 4.77 -9.84 16.27
N PRO A 45 3.72 -10.20 17.03
CA PRO A 45 2.71 -9.26 17.51
C PRO A 45 3.27 -8.06 18.28
N GLU A 46 4.22 -8.30 19.18
CA GLU A 46 4.83 -7.29 20.05
C GLU A 46 5.64 -6.26 19.27
N VAL A 47 6.32 -6.69 18.20
CA VAL A 47 7.04 -5.80 17.29
C VAL A 47 6.06 -4.91 16.53
N MET A 48 4.92 -5.46 16.09
CA MET A 48 3.87 -4.66 15.44
C MET A 48 3.32 -3.60 16.39
N LYS A 49 2.97 -3.98 17.62
CA LYS A 49 2.49 -3.05 18.66
C LYS A 49 3.47 -1.93 18.92
N LYS A 50 4.76 -2.27 19.10
CA LYS A 50 5.84 -1.29 19.32
C LYS A 50 5.99 -0.34 18.13
N ALA A 51 5.99 -0.85 16.90
CA ALA A 51 6.12 -0.05 15.69
C ALA A 51 4.96 0.94 15.52
N PHE A 52 3.73 0.51 15.81
CA PHE A 52 2.54 1.39 15.79
C PHE A 52 2.62 2.48 16.85
N ALA A 53 3.06 2.14 18.07
CA ALA A 53 3.26 3.13 19.14
C ALA A 53 4.33 4.17 18.76
N ILE A 54 5.45 3.75 18.16
CA ILE A 54 6.49 4.66 17.64
C ILE A 54 5.92 5.58 16.55
N ALA A 55 5.05 5.06 15.69
CA ALA A 55 4.36 5.84 14.65
C ALA A 55 3.24 6.75 15.19
N GLY A 56 3.00 6.77 16.50
CA GLY A 56 2.02 7.65 17.16
C GLY A 56 0.59 7.12 17.17
N TYR A 57 0.38 5.83 16.90
CA TYR A 57 -0.94 5.22 16.97
C TYR A 57 -1.22 4.64 18.36
N PRO A 58 -2.42 4.89 18.93
CA PRO A 58 -2.86 4.21 20.14
C PRO A 58 -3.14 2.72 19.87
N GLU A 59 -3.04 1.88 20.88
CA GLU A 59 -3.21 0.42 20.73
C GLU A 59 -4.62 0.05 20.26
N GLU A 60 -5.64 0.81 20.65
CA GLU A 60 -7.02 0.59 20.22
C GLU A 60 -7.19 0.76 18.71
N ALA A 61 -6.40 1.64 18.07
CA ALA A 61 -6.43 1.82 16.63
C ALA A 61 -5.85 0.60 15.90
N LEU A 62 -4.86 -0.07 16.51
CA LEU A 62 -4.30 -1.31 15.98
C LEU A 62 -5.34 -2.44 16.01
N GLU A 63 -6.00 -2.65 17.14
CA GLU A 63 -7.04 -3.68 17.27
C GLU A 63 -8.22 -3.42 16.33
N THR A 64 -8.68 -2.17 16.25
CA THR A 64 -9.85 -1.79 15.45
C THR A 64 -9.60 -1.93 13.94
N LYS A 65 -8.42 -1.51 13.46
CA LYS A 65 -8.11 -1.51 12.02
C LYS A 65 -7.40 -2.77 11.54
N PHE A 66 -6.64 -3.43 12.41
CA PHE A 66 -5.74 -4.53 12.05
C PHE A 66 -5.88 -5.77 12.96
N GLY A 67 -6.92 -5.87 13.79
CA GLY A 67 -7.10 -6.98 14.74
C GLY A 67 -7.10 -8.37 14.10
N GLY A 68 -7.61 -8.50 12.87
CA GLY A 68 -7.52 -9.76 12.11
C GLY A 68 -6.08 -10.18 11.83
N MET A 69 -5.25 -9.23 11.40
CA MET A 69 -3.82 -9.48 11.15
C MET A 69 -3.06 -9.74 12.46
N LEU A 70 -3.31 -8.95 13.51
CA LEU A 70 -2.68 -9.13 14.81
C LEU A 70 -2.98 -10.51 15.42
N ARG A 71 -4.22 -10.99 15.26
CA ARG A 71 -4.62 -12.34 15.67
C ARG A 71 -3.88 -13.41 14.85
N ALA A 72 -3.78 -13.25 13.54
CA ALA A 72 -3.04 -14.17 12.69
C ALA A 72 -1.56 -14.28 13.11
N LEU A 73 -0.90 -13.16 13.42
CA LEU A 73 0.47 -13.15 13.94
C LEU A 73 0.59 -13.90 15.27
N SER A 74 -0.36 -13.67 16.18
CA SER A 74 -0.40 -14.30 17.51
C SER A 74 -0.59 -15.82 17.48
N LEU A 75 -1.12 -16.36 16.38
CA LEU A 75 -1.32 -17.80 16.19
C LEU A 75 -0.10 -18.51 15.58
N GLY A 76 1.06 -17.84 15.54
CA GLY A 76 2.32 -18.43 15.09
C GLY A 76 2.58 -18.26 13.60
N ALA A 77 2.36 -17.06 13.06
CA ALA A 77 2.78 -16.75 11.70
C ALA A 77 4.30 -17.01 11.54
N PRO A 78 4.74 -17.74 10.51
CA PRO A 78 6.15 -18.01 10.31
C PRO A 78 6.88 -16.74 9.81
N PRO A 79 8.22 -16.70 9.91
CA PRO A 79 9.01 -15.72 9.17
C PRO A 79 8.67 -15.78 7.68
N HIS A 80 8.32 -14.63 7.10
CA HIS A 80 7.87 -14.54 5.71
C HIS A 80 8.37 -13.26 5.06
N GLY A 81 8.43 -13.28 3.74
CA GLY A 81 8.83 -12.17 2.90
C GLY A 81 8.19 -12.30 1.53
N GLY A 82 8.24 -11.22 0.75
CA GLY A 82 7.64 -11.23 -0.57
C GLY A 82 8.08 -10.04 -1.40
N ILE A 83 7.72 -10.09 -2.68
CA ILE A 83 8.08 -9.09 -3.68
C ILE A 83 6.89 -8.91 -4.63
N ALA A 84 6.68 -7.69 -5.15
CA ALA A 84 5.62 -7.37 -6.09
C ALA A 84 6.21 -6.77 -7.38
N PRO A 85 6.25 -7.51 -8.49
CA PRO A 85 6.72 -6.99 -9.78
C PRO A 85 5.66 -6.12 -10.48
N GLY A 86 6.06 -4.95 -10.95
CA GLY A 86 5.27 -4.09 -11.83
C GLY A 86 5.31 -4.61 -13.25
N ILE A 87 4.43 -5.56 -13.58
CA ILE A 87 4.41 -6.25 -14.88
C ILE A 87 4.34 -5.25 -16.05
N ASP A 88 3.51 -4.22 -15.96
CA ASP A 88 3.35 -3.22 -17.02
C ASP A 88 4.66 -2.48 -17.30
N ARG A 89 5.42 -2.12 -16.25
CA ARG A 89 6.74 -1.47 -16.41
C ARG A 89 7.77 -2.42 -17.01
N ILE A 90 7.74 -3.69 -16.62
CA ILE A 90 8.63 -4.72 -17.17
C ILE A 90 8.35 -4.88 -18.66
N VAL A 91 7.08 -5.02 -19.05
CA VAL A 91 6.67 -5.15 -20.46
C VAL A 91 7.00 -3.88 -21.25
N MET A 92 6.73 -2.69 -20.70
CA MET A 92 7.08 -1.40 -21.31
C MET A 92 8.57 -1.33 -21.66
N LEU A 93 9.46 -1.69 -20.72
CA LEU A 93 10.90 -1.69 -20.97
C LEU A 93 11.35 -2.75 -21.97
N LEU A 94 10.75 -3.95 -21.94
CA LEU A 94 11.03 -5.02 -22.90
C LEU A 94 10.57 -4.67 -24.32
N ALA A 95 9.45 -3.95 -24.43
CA ALA A 95 8.91 -3.46 -25.70
C ALA A 95 9.66 -2.23 -26.23
N GLY A 96 10.50 -1.58 -25.40
CA GLY A 96 11.19 -0.35 -25.76
C GLY A 96 10.27 0.88 -25.78
N GLU A 97 9.16 0.83 -25.04
CA GLU A 97 8.17 1.90 -24.99
C GLU A 97 8.49 2.90 -23.87
N GLU A 98 8.13 4.16 -24.09
CA GLU A 98 8.34 5.24 -23.12
C GLU A 98 7.13 5.46 -22.19
N ASN A 99 5.98 4.87 -22.54
CA ASN A 99 4.72 5.09 -21.84
C ASN A 99 3.97 3.79 -21.59
N LEU A 100 3.47 3.61 -20.37
CA LEU A 100 2.67 2.44 -19.98
C LEU A 100 1.41 2.27 -20.85
N ARG A 101 0.88 3.36 -21.42
CA ARG A 101 -0.30 3.28 -22.30
C ARG A 101 -0.05 2.47 -23.57
N GLU A 102 1.20 2.37 -24.03
CA GLU A 102 1.54 1.60 -25.24
C GLU A 102 1.52 0.09 -24.99
N VAL A 103 1.54 -0.35 -23.72
CA VAL A 103 1.53 -1.77 -23.32
C VAL A 103 0.27 -2.19 -22.58
N VAL A 104 -0.69 -1.28 -22.40
CA VAL A 104 -1.99 -1.54 -21.77
C VAL A 104 -3.07 -1.47 -22.83
N LEU A 105 -3.88 -2.52 -22.98
CA LEU A 105 -4.85 -2.65 -24.06
C LEU A 105 -5.93 -1.54 -24.06
N PHE A 106 -6.46 -1.19 -22.89
CA PHE A 106 -7.47 -0.14 -22.72
C PHE A 106 -6.99 0.83 -21.62
N PRO A 107 -6.07 1.74 -21.94
CA PRO A 107 -5.47 2.61 -20.95
C PRO A 107 -6.42 3.73 -20.55
N MET A 108 -6.36 4.15 -19.30
CA MET A 108 -7.06 5.35 -18.84
C MET A 108 -6.27 6.64 -19.14
N ASN A 109 -6.99 7.74 -19.31
CA ASN A 109 -6.38 9.07 -19.35
C ASN A 109 -5.93 9.53 -17.94
N GLN A 110 -5.32 10.71 -17.83
CA GLN A 110 -4.84 11.24 -16.54
C GLN A 110 -5.97 11.59 -15.55
N ARG A 111 -7.23 11.61 -16.00
CA ARG A 111 -8.43 11.81 -15.18
C ARG A 111 -9.08 10.48 -14.77
N ALA A 112 -8.37 9.36 -14.94
CA ALA A 112 -8.86 8.00 -14.70
C ALA A 112 -10.12 7.64 -15.52
N GLN A 113 -10.18 8.09 -16.78
CA GLN A 113 -11.29 7.81 -17.68
C GLN A 113 -10.84 6.88 -18.80
N ASP A 114 -11.67 5.88 -19.09
CA ASP A 114 -11.59 5.08 -20.32
C ASP A 114 -12.50 5.75 -21.37
N LEU A 115 -11.88 6.38 -22.36
CA LEU A 115 -12.59 7.13 -23.38
C LEU A 115 -13.29 6.23 -24.40
N MET A 116 -12.81 5.00 -24.60
CA MET A 116 -13.39 4.05 -25.54
C MET A 116 -14.70 3.50 -24.96
N MET A 117 -14.71 3.17 -23.68
CA MET A 117 -15.88 2.64 -22.98
C MET A 117 -16.81 3.73 -22.43
N GLY A 118 -16.38 5.00 -22.45
CA GLY A 118 -17.13 6.10 -21.84
C GLY A 118 -17.24 5.97 -20.32
N ALA A 119 -16.19 5.48 -19.66
CA ALA A 119 -16.16 5.23 -18.22
C ALA A 119 -15.28 6.26 -17.47
N PRO A 120 -15.61 6.61 -16.21
CA PRO A 120 -16.80 6.20 -15.46
C PRO A 120 -18.09 6.80 -16.03
N SER A 121 -19.22 6.14 -15.76
CA SER A 121 -20.56 6.56 -16.20
C SER A 121 -21.51 6.73 -15.00
N GLU A 122 -22.65 7.38 -15.22
CA GLU A 122 -23.68 7.49 -14.19
C GLU A 122 -24.27 6.12 -13.84
N VAL A 123 -24.64 5.94 -12.57
CA VAL A 123 -25.32 4.75 -12.04
C VAL A 123 -26.80 5.02 -11.82
N SER A 124 -27.64 4.00 -11.96
CA SER A 124 -29.08 4.17 -11.78
C SER A 124 -29.45 4.40 -10.30
N PRO A 125 -30.54 5.15 -10.01
CA PRO A 125 -31.04 5.30 -8.65
C PRO A 125 -31.39 3.97 -7.97
N ARG A 126 -31.75 2.94 -8.76
CA ARG A 126 -32.04 1.59 -8.25
C ARG A 126 -30.78 0.94 -7.68
N GLN A 127 -29.67 0.96 -8.42
CA GLN A 127 -28.39 0.39 -7.96
C GLN A 127 -27.89 1.07 -6.69
N LEU A 128 -28.02 2.40 -6.61
CA LEU A 128 -27.67 3.16 -5.41
C LEU A 128 -28.49 2.74 -4.19
N ARG A 129 -29.81 2.54 -4.36
CA ARG A 129 -30.69 2.05 -3.28
C ARG A 129 -30.35 0.62 -2.86
N GLU A 130 -30.10 -0.26 -3.82
CA GLU A 130 -29.70 -1.66 -3.56
C GLU A 130 -28.39 -1.74 -2.75
N LEU A 131 -27.47 -0.79 -2.94
CA LEU A 131 -26.21 -0.71 -2.19
C LEU A 131 -26.27 0.20 -0.95
N HIS A 132 -27.43 0.80 -0.65
CA HIS A 132 -27.62 1.75 0.46
C HIS A 132 -26.68 2.97 0.39
N ILE A 133 -26.36 3.43 -0.83
CA ILE A 133 -25.47 4.58 -1.09
C ILE A 133 -26.30 5.79 -1.51
N ARG A 134 -25.92 6.98 -1.03
CA ARG A 134 -26.42 8.28 -1.51
C ARG A 134 -25.25 9.08 -2.08
N LEU A 135 -25.43 9.63 -3.28
CA LEU A 135 -24.44 10.52 -3.88
C LEU A 135 -24.44 11.87 -3.15
N ASP A 136 -23.25 12.42 -2.92
CA ASP A 136 -23.01 13.76 -2.38
C ASP A 136 -22.00 14.48 -3.28
N PRO A 137 -22.40 14.82 -4.53
CA PRO A 137 -21.48 15.49 -5.44
C PRO A 137 -21.13 16.88 -4.90
N PRO A 138 -19.89 17.36 -5.07
CA PRO A 138 -19.53 18.71 -4.68
C PRO A 138 -20.45 19.72 -5.38
N GLU A 139 -20.76 20.83 -4.72
CA GLU A 139 -21.49 21.93 -5.36
C GLU A 139 -20.76 22.30 -6.65
N LYS A 140 -21.50 22.33 -7.77
CA LYS A 140 -20.94 22.78 -9.03
C LYS A 140 -20.42 24.19 -8.82
N ALA A 141 -19.09 24.38 -8.91
CA ALA A 141 -18.53 25.72 -9.04
C ALA A 141 -19.22 26.36 -10.25
N GLY A 142 -20.00 27.41 -10.00
CA GLY A 142 -20.79 28.06 -11.03
C GLY A 142 -19.91 28.48 -12.20
N VAL A 143 -20.24 27.97 -13.39
CA VAL A 143 -19.84 28.53 -14.67
C VAL A 143 -21.09 28.63 -15.52
#